data_AF-A0A954DFE4-F1
#
_entry.id   AF-A0A954DFE4-F1
#
_cell.length_a   1.000
_cell.length_b   1.000
_cell.length_c   1.000
_cell.angle_alpha   90.00
_cell.angle_beta   90.00
_cell.angle_gamma   90.00
#
_symmetry.space_group_name_H-M   'P 1'
#
loop_
_entity.id
_entity.type
_entity.pdbx_description
1 polymer ?
#
loop_
_entity_poly.entity_id
_entity_poly.type
_entity_poly.pdbx_seq_one_letter_code
_entity_poly.pdbx_strand_id
1 'polypeptide(L)'
;MFCKKVEPMVHGLAKQDEFSERIEFVVEDYQKGDSPERIAKYGLERHGMILTDRGGNLVWSESGHKQQRETVVAALREALGAPK
;
A
#
# COMPACT_ATOMS: atom_id res chain seq x y z
N MET A 1 7.34 -3.37 -15.30
CA MET A 1 6.59 -4.64 -15.34
C MET A 1 5.74 -4.71 -14.09
N PHE A 2 4.45 -4.38 -14.21
CA PHE A 2 3.49 -4.34 -13.11
C PHE A 2 3.18 -5.74 -12.57
N CYS A 3 3.09 -5.88 -11.25
CA CYS A 3 2.61 -7.10 -10.63
C CYS A 3 1.08 -7.20 -10.82
N LYS A 4 0.62 -7.86 -11.90
CA LYS A 4 -0.81 -8.11 -12.23
C LYS A 4 -1.66 -8.73 -11.11
N LYS A 5 -1.04 -9.19 -10.01
CA LYS A 5 -1.72 -9.75 -8.83
C LYS A 5 -2.13 -8.70 -7.79
N VAL A 6 -1.43 -7.56 -7.70
CA VAL A 6 -1.61 -6.60 -6.60
C VAL A 6 -2.70 -5.56 -6.92
N GLU A 7 -2.80 -5.15 -8.17
CA GLU A 7 -3.80 -4.19 -8.64
C GLU A 7 -5.26 -4.57 -8.30
N PRO A 8 -5.76 -5.80 -8.60
CA PRO A 8 -7.12 -6.19 -8.23
C PRO A 8 -7.31 -6.30 -6.71
N MET A 9 -6.24 -6.56 -5.96
CA MET A 9 -6.29 -6.62 -4.49
C MET A 9 -6.49 -5.22 -3.91
N VAL A 10 -5.69 -4.24 -4.34
CA VAL A 10 -5.80 -2.83 -3.91
C VAL A 10 -7.15 -2.26 -4.32
N HIS A 11 -7.60 -2.49 -5.56
CA HIS A 11 -8.94 -2.08 -5.99
C HIS A 11 -10.07 -2.77 -5.20
N GLY A 12 -9.87 -4.03 -4.78
CA GLY A 12 -10.83 -4.74 -3.94
C GLY A 12 -10.89 -4.21 -2.50
N LEU A 13 -9.76 -3.73 -1.96
CA LEU A 13 -9.70 -3.08 -0.64
C LEU A 13 -10.29 -1.66 -0.69
N ALA A 14 -9.96 -0.90 -1.74
CA ALA A 14 -10.50 0.44 -1.98
C ALA A 14 -12.02 0.46 -2.18
N LYS A 15 -12.62 -0.67 -2.58
CA LYS A 15 -14.08 -0.83 -2.72
C LYS A 15 -14.80 -1.19 -1.42
N GLN A 16 -14.09 -1.51 -0.35
CA GLN A 16 -14.72 -1.75 0.95
C GLN A 16 -14.93 -0.41 1.64
N ASP A 17 -16.16 -0.09 2.02
CA ASP A 17 -16.52 1.17 2.68
C ASP A 17 -15.67 1.45 3.93
N GLU A 18 -15.29 0.41 4.71
CA GLU A 18 -14.45 0.57 5.92
C GLU A 18 -13.09 1.23 5.63
N PHE A 19 -12.55 0.98 4.43
CA PHE A 19 -11.24 1.50 4.01
C PHE A 19 -11.38 2.67 3.04
N SER A 20 -12.35 2.66 2.13
CA SER A 20 -12.62 3.69 1.12
C SER A 20 -12.77 5.10 1.72
N GLU A 21 -13.49 5.22 2.85
CA GLU A 21 -13.73 6.53 3.48
C GLU A 21 -12.54 7.03 4.32
N ARG A 22 -11.58 6.16 4.64
CA ARG A 22 -10.53 6.44 5.63
C ARG A 22 -9.11 6.36 5.06
N ILE A 23 -8.92 5.68 3.94
CA ILE A 23 -7.63 5.43 3.29
C ILE A 23 -7.72 5.82 1.82
N GLU A 24 -6.78 6.66 1.40
CA GLU A 24 -6.56 6.92 -0.02
C GLU A 24 -5.66 5.84 -0.61
N PHE A 25 -6.20 5.07 -1.57
CA PHE A 25 -5.44 4.05 -2.27
C PHE A 25 -4.86 4.61 -3.55
N VAL A 26 -3.53 4.72 -3.60
CA VAL A 26 -2.80 5.18 -4.78
C VAL A 26 -1.96 4.02 -5.32
N VAL A 27 -2.14 3.70 -6.60
CA VAL A 27 -1.31 2.72 -7.30
C VAL A 27 -0.40 3.47 -8.27
N GLU A 28 0.91 3.46 -7.99
CA GLU A 28 1.92 4.09 -8.84
C GLU A 28 2.73 3.04 -9.62
N ASP A 29 2.99 3.31 -10.90
CA ASP A 29 3.88 2.49 -11.73
C ASP A 29 5.32 2.92 -11.48
N TYR A 30 6.20 1.98 -11.13
CA TYR A 30 7.65 2.19 -11.08
C TYR A 30 8.20 2.84 -12.37
N GLN A 31 7.62 2.53 -13.53
CA GLN A 31 8.04 3.03 -14.83
C GLN A 31 7.45 4.40 -15.21
N LYS A 32 6.58 4.99 -14.37
CA LYS A 32 6.06 6.35 -14.58
C LYS A 32 6.68 7.36 -13.60
N GLY A 33 7.26 8.44 -14.14
CA GLY A 33 7.61 9.67 -13.41
C GLY A 33 8.58 9.48 -12.23
N ASP A 34 8.41 10.28 -11.18
CA ASP A 34 9.17 10.31 -9.90
C ASP A 34 8.97 9.09 -8.97
N SER A 35 8.29 8.03 -9.43
CA SER A 35 8.08 6.80 -8.66
C SER A 35 9.37 6.16 -8.10
N PRO A 36 10.52 6.11 -8.81
CA PRO A 36 11.74 5.54 -8.25
C PRO A 36 12.29 6.33 -7.05
N GLU A 37 12.09 7.64 -6.98
CA GLU A 37 12.53 8.45 -5.83
C GLU A 37 11.68 8.17 -4.58
N ARG A 38 10.36 7.96 -4.74
CA ARG A 38 9.51 7.53 -3.61
C ARG A 38 9.84 6.12 -3.16
N ILE A 39 10.07 5.22 -4.10
CA ILE A 39 10.44 3.83 -3.80
C ILE A 39 11.76 3.79 -3.02
N ALA A 40 12.76 4.58 -3.42
CA ALA A 40 13.99 4.77 -2.66
C ALA A 40 13.76 5.43 -1.30
N LYS A 41 12.90 6.47 -1.22
CA LYS A 41 12.55 7.17 0.03
C LYS A 41 11.99 6.22 1.09
N TYR A 42 11.23 5.21 0.68
CA TYR A 42 10.62 4.23 1.57
C TYR A 42 11.38 2.90 1.66
N GLY A 43 12.60 2.82 1.11
CA GLY A 43 13.44 1.62 1.18
C GLY A 43 12.90 0.41 0.41
N LEU A 44 12.04 0.63 -0.59
CA LEU A 44 11.51 -0.43 -1.43
C LEU A 44 12.53 -0.80 -2.52
N GLU A 45 12.85 -2.10 -2.67
CA GLU A 45 13.90 -2.52 -3.61
C GLU A 45 13.46 -2.54 -5.10
N ARG A 46 12.17 -2.82 -5.39
CA ARG A 46 11.69 -2.95 -6.79
C ARG A 46 10.19 -2.73 -6.98
N HIS A 47 9.40 -3.23 -6.04
CA HIS A 47 7.95 -3.02 -5.94
C HIS A 47 7.53 -3.35 -4.51
N GLY A 48 6.46 -2.73 -4.05
CA GLY A 48 5.92 -2.95 -2.72
C GLY A 48 4.68 -2.11 -2.48
N MET A 49 4.21 -2.13 -1.25
CA MET A 49 3.14 -1.29 -0.75
C MET A 49 3.66 -0.56 0.47
N ILE A 50 3.23 0.69 0.59
CA ILE A 50 3.49 1.54 1.73
C ILE A 50 2.16 2.02 2.24
N LEU A 51 2.12 2.26 3.54
CA LEU A 51 1.03 2.92 4.23
C LEU A 51 1.64 4.08 4.98
N THR A 52 1.17 5.28 4.68
CA THR A 52 1.60 6.50 5.36
C THR A 52 0.43 7.08 6.13
N ASP A 53 0.72 7.79 7.22
CA ASP A 53 -0.28 8.57 7.92
C ASP A 53 -0.57 9.89 7.15
N ARG A 54 -1.54 10.69 7.63
CA ARG A 54 -1.87 12.00 7.02
C ARG A 54 -0.68 12.98 6.98
N GLY A 55 0.26 12.86 7.91
CA GLY A 55 1.51 13.62 7.95
C GLY A 55 2.59 13.10 7.00
N GLY A 56 2.34 12.03 6.26
CA GLY A 56 3.29 11.44 5.32
C GLY A 56 4.41 10.63 5.99
N ASN A 57 4.26 10.27 7.27
CA ASN A 57 5.18 9.35 7.93
C ASN A 57 4.80 7.93 7.56
N LEU A 58 5.82 7.09 7.36
CA LEU A 58 5.62 5.68 7.05
C LEU A 58 5.09 4.95 8.30
N VAL A 59 3.88 4.40 8.19
CA VAL A 59 3.24 3.58 9.23
C VAL A 59 3.60 2.12 9.01
N TRP A 60 3.60 1.68 7.76
CA TRP A 60 3.92 0.31 7.39
C TRP A 60 4.44 0.25 5.95
N SER A 61 5.37 -0.67 5.68
CA SER A 61 5.87 -0.95 4.35
C SER A 61 6.09 -2.44 4.18
N GLU A 62 5.73 -2.97 3.02
CA GLU A 62 6.07 -4.33 2.63
C GLU A 62 6.56 -4.38 1.19
N SER A 63 7.78 -4.88 1.04
CA SER A 63 8.47 -5.06 -0.23
C SER A 63 8.27 -6.47 -0.78
N GLY A 64 8.01 -6.56 -2.09
CA GLY A 64 8.18 -7.81 -2.85
C GLY A 64 6.97 -8.76 -2.95
N HIS A 65 7.21 -9.92 -3.58
CA HIS A 65 6.21 -10.93 -3.98
C HIS A 65 5.48 -11.64 -2.83
N LYS A 66 5.81 -11.34 -1.56
CA LYS A 66 5.19 -11.94 -0.37
C LYS A 66 3.96 -11.19 0.14
N GLN A 67 3.52 -10.15 -0.56
CA GLN A 67 2.32 -9.41 -0.23
C GLN A 67 1.08 -10.32 -0.26
N GLN A 68 0.57 -10.62 0.93
CA GLN A 68 -0.68 -11.36 1.12
C GLN A 68 -1.79 -10.41 1.53
N ARG A 69 -2.99 -10.64 1.00
CA ARG A 69 -4.16 -9.82 1.31
C ARG A 69 -4.41 -9.72 2.82
N GLU A 70 -4.22 -10.82 3.54
CA GLU A 70 -4.44 -10.87 4.99
C GLU A 70 -3.47 -9.95 5.75
N THR A 71 -2.19 -9.96 5.39
CA THR A 71 -1.18 -9.07 6.01
C THR A 71 -1.46 -7.61 5.71
N VAL A 72 -1.88 -7.29 4.48
CA VAL A 72 -2.26 -5.92 4.10
C VAL A 72 -3.51 -5.47 4.87
N VAL A 73 -4.55 -6.31 4.95
CA VAL A 73 -5.77 -5.99 5.70
C VAL A 73 -5.48 -5.80 7.19
N ALA A 74 -4.62 -6.64 7.78
CA ALA A 74 -4.21 -6.49 9.16
C ALA A 74 -3.49 -5.16 9.38
N ALA A 75 -2.52 -4.81 8.55
CA ALA A 75 -1.80 -3.54 8.63
C ALA A 75 -2.72 -2.32 8.45
N LEU A 76 -3.69 -2.38 7.52
CA LEU A 76 -4.68 -1.32 7.34
C LEU A 76 -5.57 -1.16 8.58
N ARG A 77 -6.02 -2.27 9.19
CA ARG A 77 -6.84 -2.24 10.40
C ARG A 77 -6.08 -1.69 11.60
N GLU A 78 -4.82 -2.10 11.77
CA GLU A 78 -3.94 -1.56 12.82
C GLU A 78 -3.74 -0.06 12.64
N ALA A 79 -3.49 0.41 11.42
CA ALA A 79 -3.32 1.83 11.12
C ALA A 79 -4.59 2.66 11.31
N LEU A 80 -5.76 2.06 11.06
CA LEU A 80 -7.07 2.70 11.28
C LEU A 80 -7.51 2.71 12.76
N GLY A 81 -6.70 2.09 13.64
CA GLY A 81 -7.02 1.95 15.06
C GLY A 81 -8.20 1.03 15.32
N ALA A 82 -8.49 0.08 14.42
CA ALA A 82 -9.51 -0.93 14.65
C ALA A 82 -9.03 -1.85 15.79
N PRO A 83 -9.77 -1.95 16.92
CA PRO A 83 -9.38 -2.78 18.04
C PRO A 83 -9.37 -4.27 17.63
N LYS A 84 -8.41 -4.98 18.21
CA LYS A 84 -8.08 -6.39 18.03
C LYS A 84 -9.25 -7.33 18.34
#